data_AF-A0AB36YUZ6-F1
#
_entry.id   AF-A0AB36YUZ6-F1
#
_cell.length_a   1.000
_cell.length_b   1.000
_cell.length_c   1.000
_cell.angle_alpha   90.00
_cell.angle_beta   90.00
_cell.angle_gamma   90.00
#
_symmetry.space_group_name_H-M   'P 1'
#
loop_
_entity.id
_entity.type
_entity.pdbx_description
1 polymer ?
#
loop_
_entity_poly.entity_id
_entity_poly.type
_entity_poly.pdbx_seq_one_letter_code
_entity_poly.pdbx_strand_id
1 'polypeptide(L)' 'MSATHPDYQDVLKSSAMHYLQRHQAEHLSGDDRLFTRAVGHLVADHNVSDPTAEKAVHLAMTDLGLGAADRSPPRAART' A
#
# COMPACT_ATOMS: atom_id res chain seq x y z
N MET A 1 -14.62 -23.06 -11.46
CA MET A 1 -13.97 -21.74 -11.41
C MET A 1 -14.43 -21.08 -10.13
N SER A 2 -13.78 -21.39 -9.01
CA SER A 2 -14.14 -20.76 -7.74
C SER A 2 -13.62 -19.34 -7.82
N ALA A 3 -14.52 -18.37 -8.01
CA ALA A 3 -14.21 -16.98 -7.73
C ALA A 3 -13.83 -16.94 -6.25
N THR A 4 -12.53 -17.02 -5.98
CA THR A 4 -11.95 -16.72 -4.68
C THR A 4 -12.31 -15.27 -4.46
N HIS A 5 -13.40 -15.05 -3.71
CA HIS A 5 -13.76 -13.72 -3.27
C HIS A 5 -12.47 -13.14 -2.69
N PRO A 6 -11.97 -12.03 -3.26
CA PRO A 6 -10.74 -11.45 -2.76
C PRO A 6 -10.95 -11.24 -1.27
N ASP A 7 -10.02 -11.79 -0.49
CA ASP A 7 -10.05 -11.65 0.96
C ASP A 7 -10.29 -10.17 1.25
N TYR A 8 -11.15 -9.85 2.21
CA TYR A 8 -11.54 -8.46 2.45
C TYR A 8 -10.33 -7.54 2.61
N GLN A 9 -9.26 -8.08 3.20
CA GLN A 9 -7.96 -7.42 3.32
C GLN A 9 -7.23 -7.23 1.98
N ASP A 10 -7.36 -8.15 1.04
CA ASP A 10 -6.78 -8.08 -0.30
C ASP A 10 -7.45 -6.99 -1.16
N VAL A 11 -8.77 -6.83 -1.02
CA VAL A 11 -9.52 -5.71 -1.63
C VAL A 11 -9.03 -4.37 -1.11
N LEU A 12 -8.93 -4.22 0.21
CA LEU A 12 -8.44 -3.00 0.85
C LEU A 12 -7.00 -2.69 0.42
N LYS A 13 -6.12 -3.70 0.42
CA LYS A 13 -4.73 -3.55 0.00
C LYS A 13 -4.65 -3.12 -1.47
N SER A 14 -5.40 -3.77 -2.36
CA SER A 14 -5.41 -3.45 -3.79
C SER A 14 -5.90 -2.02 -4.06
N SER A 15 -6.97 -1.60 -3.37
CA SER A 15 -7.48 -0.23 -3.46
C SER A 15 -6.46 0.79 -2.96
N ALA A 16 -5.80 0.50 -1.84
CA ALA A 16 -4.71 1.32 -1.29
C ALA A 16 -3.56 1.44 -2.29
N MET A 17 -3.10 0.32 -2.87
CA MET A 17 -2.00 0.29 -3.83
C MET A 17 -2.29 1.14 -5.07
N HIS A 18 -3.50 1.05 -5.62
CA HIS A 18 -3.91 1.86 -6.76
C HIS A 18 -3.90 3.36 -6.44
N TYR A 19 -4.37 3.73 -5.24
CA TYR A 19 -4.31 5.11 -4.78
C TYR A 19 -2.87 5.60 -4.63
N LEU A 20 -2.02 4.79 -3.99
CA LEU A 20 -0.60 5.09 -3.76
C LEU A 20 0.17 5.24 -5.08
N GLN A 21 0.01 4.32 -6.03
CA GLN A 21 0.70 4.37 -7.34
C GLN A 21 0.33 5.63 -8.15
N ARG A 22 -0.95 6.01 -8.15
CA ARG A 22 -1.40 7.22 -8.87
C ARG A 22 -0.86 8.49 -8.25
N HIS A 23 -0.83 8.56 -6.92
CA HIS A 23 -0.40 9.76 -6.19
C HIS A 23 1.12 9.80 -5.94
N GLN A 24 1.85 8.68 -6.06
CA GLN A 24 3.31 8.65 -6.01
C GLN A 24 3.93 9.48 -7.13
N ALA A 25 3.33 9.47 -8.33
CA ALA A 25 3.78 10.28 -9.44
C ALA A 25 3.53 11.79 -9.22
N GLU A 26 2.52 12.13 -8.44
CA GLU A 26 2.13 13.53 -8.15
C GLU A 26 2.82 14.10 -6.89
N HIS A 27 3.17 13.24 -5.92
CA HIS A 27 3.76 13.64 -4.64
C HIS A 27 5.20 13.15 -4.49
N LEU A 28 6.14 13.89 -5.07
CA LEU A 28 7.58 13.59 -5.08
C LEU A 28 8.32 13.62 -3.72
N SER A 29 7.71 13.93 -2.56
CA SER A 29 8.50 14.12 -1.32
C SER A 29 7.73 14.03 0.02
N GLY A 30 6.65 13.26 0.16
CA GLY A 30 5.89 13.26 1.42
C GLY A 30 5.16 11.96 1.74
N ASP A 31 5.92 10.91 2.08
CA ASP A 31 5.40 9.59 2.42
C ASP A 31 4.34 9.62 3.54
N ASP A 32 4.50 10.46 4.56
CA ASP A 32 3.51 10.61 5.66
C ASP A 32 2.16 11.19 5.21
N ARG A 33 2.19 12.15 4.28
CA ARG A 33 0.95 12.76 3.73
C ARG A 33 0.25 11.78 2.79
N LEU A 34 1.03 11.02 2.02
CA LEU A 34 0.51 9.98 1.14
C LEU A 34 -0.15 8.86 1.96
N PHE A 35 0.48 8.43 3.05
CA PHE A 35 -0.07 7.47 4.00
C PHE A 35 -1.41 7.95 4.58
N THR A 36 -1.43 9.15 5.17
CA THR A 36 -2.64 9.70 5.81
C THR A 36 -3.80 9.83 4.81
N ARG A 37 -3.53 10.24 3.56
CA ARG A 37 -4.55 10.34 2.51
C ARG A 37 -5.07 8.98 2.06
N ALA A 38 -4.18 8.00 1.90
CA ALA A 38 -4.60 6.65 1.55
C ALA A 38 -5.48 6.04 2.65
N VAL A 39 -5.13 6.25 3.93
CA VAL A 39 -5.94 5.81 5.09
C VAL A 39 -7.33 6.45 5.05
N GLY A 40 -7.40 7.78 4.91
CA GLY A 40 -8.69 8.48 4.80
C GLY A 40 -9.53 8.02 3.61
N HIS A 41 -8.91 7.70 2.47
CA HIS A 41 -9.61 7.14 1.32
C HIS A 41 -10.21 5.76 1.64
N LEU A 42 -9.48 4.86 2.30
CA LEU A 42 -10.01 3.55 2.69
C LEU A 42 -11.13 3.64 3.71
N VAL A 43 -11.00 4.52 4.70
CA VAL A 43 -12.05 4.77 5.69
C VAL A 43 -13.31 5.32 5.00
N ALA A 44 -13.18 6.25 4.06
CA ALA A 44 -14.31 6.83 3.35
C ALA A 44 -14.96 5.89 2.32
N ASP A 45 -14.16 5.13 1.58
CA ASP A 45 -14.61 4.32 0.44
C ASP A 45 -15.07 2.91 0.88
N HIS A 46 -14.40 2.33 1.88
CA HIS A 46 -14.68 0.98 2.39
C HIS A 46 -15.32 0.96 3.78
N ASN A 47 -15.56 2.14 4.38
CA ASN A 47 -16.17 2.29 5.72
C ASN A 47 -15.47 1.44 6.80
N VAL A 48 -14.15 1.33 6.71
CA VAL A 48 -13.33 0.57 7.68
C VAL A 48 -12.89 1.47 8.83
N SER A 49 -12.53 0.87 9.96
CA SER A 49 -11.91 1.61 11.07
C SER A 49 -10.52 2.11 10.68
N ASP A 50 -10.12 3.29 11.16
CA ASP A 50 -8.78 3.85 11.01
C ASP A 50 -7.65 2.82 11.23
N PRO A 51 -7.60 2.05 12.34
CA PRO A 51 -6.51 1.07 12.55
C PRO A 51 -6.46 -0.05 11.50
N THR A 52 -7.58 -0.36 10.85
CA THR A 52 -7.64 -1.36 9.77
C THR A 52 -7.13 -0.76 8.47
N ALA A 53 -7.54 0.47 8.15
CA ALA A 53 -7.04 1.22 7.00
C ALA A 53 -5.53 1.46 7.11
N GLU A 54 -5.04 1.91 8.27
CA GLU A 54 -3.61 2.11 8.54
C GLU A 54 -2.79 0.85 8.25
N LYS A 55 -3.23 -0.31 8.75
CA LYS A 55 -2.56 -1.59 8.47
C LYS A 55 -2.55 -1.93 6.98
N ALA A 56 -3.68 -1.74 6.29
CA ALA A 56 -3.79 -2.03 4.86
C ALA A 56 -2.86 -1.13 4.02
N VAL A 57 -2.82 0.17 4.32
CA VAL A 57 -1.93 1.13 3.65
C VAL A 57 -0.47 0.82 3.95
N HIS A 58 -0.14 0.49 5.20
CA HIS A 58 1.22 0.14 5.58
C HIS A 58 1.71 -1.09 4.81
N LEU A 59 0.88 -2.14 4.74
CA LEU A 59 1.17 -3.33 3.93
C LEU A 59 1.32 -2.99 2.45
N ALA A 60 0.44 -2.14 1.90
CA ALA A 60 0.53 -1.69 0.51
C ALA A 60 1.81 -0.89 0.23
N MET A 61 2.23 -0.01 1.13
CA MET A 61 3.47 0.76 1.01
C MET A 61 4.70 -0.13 1.10
N THR A 62 4.71 -1.13 1.99
CA THR A 62 5.80 -2.13 2.04
C THR A 62 5.87 -2.96 0.76
N ASP A 63 4.72 -3.37 0.22
CA ASP A 63 4.63 -4.15 -1.02
C ASP A 63 5.11 -3.36 -2.24
N LEU A 64 4.79 -2.06 -2.28
CA LEU A 64 5.25 -1.13 -3.31
C LEU A 64 6.70 -0.64 -3.11
N GLY A 65 7.34 -0.98 -1.99
CA GLY A 65 8.69 -0.50 -1.65
C GLY A 65 8.77 0.99 -1.30
N LEU A 66 7.63 1.60 -0.93
CA LEU A 66 7.52 3.01 -0.50
C LEU A 66 7.85 3.20 0.99
N GLY A 67 7.67 2.17 1.80
CA GLY A 67 7.98 2.21 3.23
C GLY A 67 9.38 1.69 3.52
N ALA A 68 10.26 2.59 4.01
CA ALA A 68 11.61 2.35 4.51
C ALA A 68 12.49 1.46 3.61
N ALA A 69 13.37 2.12 2.85
CA ALA A 69 14.50 1.52 2.17
C ALA A 69 15.18 0.40 2.99
N ASP A 70 15.52 -0.68 2.29
CA ASP A 70 16.39 -1.80 2.67
C ASP A 70 15.73 -3.12 3.08
N ARG A 71 15.54 -4.01 2.08
CA ARG A 71 16.22 -5.31 2.09
C ARG A 71 16.26 -5.96 0.69
N SER A 72 17.32 -5.65 -0.03
CA SER A 72 17.94 -6.58 -0.99
C SER A 72 19.43 -6.58 -0.72
N PRO A 73 20.05 -7.65 -0.23
CA PRO A 73 21.47 -7.83 -0.47
C PRO A 73 21.68 -8.12 -1.97
N PRO A 74 22.80 -7.67 -2.54
CA PRO A 74 23.01 -7.62 -3.98
C PRO A 74 23.10 -9.03 -4.58
N ARG A 75 22.67 -9.15 -5.85
CA ARG A 75 23.01 -10.29 -6.71
C ARG A 75 24.51 -10.56 -6.58
N ALA A 76 24.87 -11.64 -5.92
CA ALA A 76 26.20 -12.22 -6.04
C ALA A 76 26.30 -12.85 -7.45
N ALA A 77 26.59 -12.01 -8.44
CA ALA A 77 27.27 -12.46 -9.64
C ALA A 77 28.75 -12.56 -9.26
N ARG A 78 29.29 -13.76 -9.18
CA ARG A 78 30.73 -13.96 -9.18
C ARG A 78 31.04 -15.29 -9.88
N THR A 79 31.48 -15.11 -11.12
CA THR A 79 32.38 -15.98 -11.90
C THR A 79 33.35 -16.78 -11.06
#